data_AF-A0A970ZVF9-F1
#
_entry.id   AF-A0A970ZVF9-F1
#
_cell.length_a   1.000
_cell.length_b   1.000
_cell.length_c   1.000
_cell.angle_alpha   90.00
_cell.angle_beta   90.00
_cell.angle_gamma   90.00
#
_symmetry.space_group_name_H-M   'P 1'
#
loop_
_entity.id
_entity.type
_entity.pdbx_description
1 polymer ?
#
loop_
_entity_poly.entity_id
_entity_poly.type
_entity_poly.pdbx_seq_one_letter_code
_entity_poly.pdbx_strand_id
1 'polypeptide(L)'
;HAEDYARLADEFRQRYQGRLVSDRAAQPPGPNDVFFVFEDDGLLLGYAFAYELDREYTEFEARIVIADLAYPRDKPHVIQTLVANLNNIASRKGYPRITARFPFDPQILRALADIPIHFQVNETYGSVAANMLQIVNLNSLLEKLAAELETRLAASAAPGFRGRIEIDIEKDSAALEIADGRIKPAETANADLRLAIPEFEMMQMVLGMLSFAELLEILTPRPTLTPQTASLLCALFPRKPVWSGNWG
;
A
#
# COMPACT_ATOMS: atom_id res chain seq x y z
N HIS A 1 -11.99 24.31 -5.95
CA HIS A 1 -11.48 23.23 -6.81
C HIS A 1 -10.07 22.77 -6.43
N ALA A 2 -9.01 23.59 -6.50
CA ALA A 2 -7.64 23.13 -6.19
C ALA A 2 -7.50 22.51 -4.77
N GLU A 3 -8.11 23.16 -3.78
CA GLU A 3 -8.16 22.65 -2.40
C GLU A 3 -9.00 21.37 -2.27
N ASP A 4 -10.07 21.23 -3.06
CA ASP A 4 -10.94 20.05 -3.05
C ASP A 4 -10.22 18.81 -3.63
N TYR A 5 -9.39 19.00 -4.67
CA TYR A 5 -8.56 17.93 -5.22
C TYR A 5 -7.52 17.45 -4.21
N ALA A 6 -6.82 18.39 -3.56
CA ALA A 6 -5.80 18.07 -2.56
C ALA A 6 -6.41 17.30 -1.38
N ARG A 7 -7.60 17.72 -0.91
CA ARG A 7 -8.34 17.02 0.14
C ARG A 7 -8.71 15.60 -0.28
N LEU A 8 -9.33 15.42 -1.45
CA LEU A 8 -9.71 14.09 -1.95
C LEU A 8 -8.50 13.17 -2.13
N ALA A 9 -7.40 13.71 -2.67
CA ALA A 9 -6.16 12.98 -2.85
C ALA A 9 -5.60 12.48 -1.51
N ASP A 10 -5.57 13.34 -0.49
CA ASP A 10 -5.08 12.95 0.84
C ASP A 10 -6.02 11.92 1.51
N GLU A 11 -7.33 12.15 1.50
CA GLU A 11 -8.33 11.18 2.01
C GLU A 11 -8.26 9.80 1.32
N PHE A 12 -7.95 9.80 0.01
CA PHE A 12 -7.74 8.56 -0.74
C PHE A 12 -6.43 7.88 -0.32
N ARG A 13 -5.32 8.63 -0.29
CA ARG A 13 -3.98 8.11 0.01
C ARG A 13 -3.82 7.64 1.46
N GLN A 14 -4.51 8.27 2.42
CA GLN A 14 -4.50 7.88 3.83
C GLN A 14 -4.93 6.44 4.10
N ARG A 15 -5.61 5.78 3.15
CA ARG A 15 -6.03 4.38 3.25
C ARG A 15 -4.88 3.39 3.13
N TYR A 16 -3.76 3.82 2.55
CA TYR A 16 -2.70 2.94 2.09
C TYR A 16 -1.42 3.15 2.88
N GLN A 17 -0.74 2.05 3.20
CA GLN A 17 0.58 2.07 3.82
C GLN A 17 1.65 2.53 2.82
N GLY A 18 2.76 3.11 3.28
CA GLY A 18 3.85 3.54 2.39
C GLY A 18 3.53 4.78 1.54
N ARG A 19 2.40 5.46 1.77
CA ARG A 19 2.06 6.71 1.09
C ARG A 19 3.13 7.77 1.35
N LEU A 20 3.46 8.54 0.33
CA LEU A 20 4.28 9.74 0.52
C LEU A 20 3.43 10.82 1.19
N VAL A 21 3.93 11.34 2.31
CA VAL A 21 3.43 12.59 2.88
C VAL A 21 4.17 13.71 2.15
N SER A 22 3.47 14.38 1.24
CA SER A 22 4.04 15.45 0.42
C SER A 22 3.33 16.75 0.72
N ASP A 23 4.10 17.78 1.06
CA ASP A 23 3.62 19.17 1.17
C ASP A 23 3.42 19.83 -0.22
N ARG A 24 3.85 19.18 -1.30
CA ARG A 24 3.59 19.66 -2.66
C ARG A 24 2.14 19.37 -3.04
N ALA A 25 1.41 20.43 -3.36
CA ALA A 25 0.15 20.35 -4.07
C ALA A 25 0.33 19.50 -5.34
N ALA A 26 -0.67 18.68 -5.68
CA ALA A 26 -0.71 17.98 -6.96
C ALA A 26 -0.47 18.99 -8.09
N GLN A 27 0.46 18.70 -9.00
CA GLN A 27 0.67 19.60 -10.13
C GLN A 27 -0.61 19.62 -10.98
N PRO A 28 -1.08 20.80 -11.38
CA PRO A 28 -2.24 20.87 -12.25
C PRO A 28 -1.92 20.16 -13.57
N PRO A 29 -2.93 19.54 -14.20
CA PRO A 29 -2.77 18.92 -15.51
C PRO A 29 -2.16 19.90 -16.52
N GLY A 30 -1.20 19.41 -17.31
CA GLY A 30 -0.67 20.11 -18.45
C GLY A 30 -1.73 20.28 -19.56
N PRO A 31 -1.47 21.15 -20.55
CA PRO A 31 -2.45 21.53 -21.57
C PRO A 31 -2.93 20.36 -22.47
N ASN A 32 -2.18 19.26 -22.52
CA ASN A 32 -2.53 18.06 -23.28
C ASN A 32 -3.01 16.90 -22.41
N ASP A 33 -3.10 17.12 -21.09
CA ASP A 33 -3.50 16.08 -20.17
C ASP A 33 -5.03 15.97 -20.12
N VAL A 34 -5.47 14.73 -19.93
CA VAL A 34 -6.86 14.38 -19.80
C VAL A 34 -7.23 14.43 -18.32
N PHE A 35 -7.98 15.45 -17.92
CA PHE A 35 -8.43 15.62 -16.54
C PHE A 35 -9.94 15.59 -16.46
N PHE A 36 -10.47 14.67 -15.64
CA PHE A 36 -11.90 14.55 -15.37
C PHE A 36 -12.19 14.70 -13.90
N VAL A 37 -13.36 15.27 -13.64
CA VAL A 37 -13.97 15.32 -12.32
C VAL A 37 -15.31 14.63 -12.36
N PHE A 38 -15.66 14.00 -11.24
CA PHE A 38 -17.01 13.53 -10.98
C PHE A 38 -17.63 14.46 -9.94
N GLU A 39 -18.70 15.14 -10.33
CA GLU A 39 -19.47 16.02 -9.47
C GLU A 39 -20.89 15.47 -9.32
N ASP A 40 -21.43 15.58 -8.11
CA ASP A 40 -22.81 15.20 -7.78
C ASP A 40 -23.38 16.31 -6.91
N ASP A 41 -24.50 16.91 -7.34
CA ASP A 41 -25.11 18.10 -6.70
C ASP A 41 -24.12 19.23 -6.37
N GLY A 42 -23.16 19.50 -7.27
CA GLY A 42 -22.14 20.54 -7.11
C GLY A 42 -21.02 20.17 -6.12
N LEU A 43 -21.03 18.96 -5.58
CA LEU A 43 -19.95 18.43 -4.75
C LEU A 43 -18.98 17.60 -5.59
N LEU A 44 -17.70 17.94 -5.52
CA LEU A 44 -16.65 17.12 -6.11
C LEU A 44 -16.47 15.82 -5.34
N LEU A 45 -16.76 14.70 -6.00
CA LEU A 45 -16.65 13.35 -5.43
C LEU A 45 -15.50 12.53 -6.00
N GLY A 46 -14.83 12.99 -7.04
CA GLY A 46 -13.63 12.31 -7.51
C GLY A 46 -12.99 12.99 -8.68
N TYR A 47 -11.76 12.58 -8.97
CA TYR A 47 -11.04 13.02 -10.14
C TYR A 47 -10.23 11.88 -10.71
N ALA A 48 -9.92 11.98 -12.01
CA ALA A 48 -8.93 11.17 -12.67
C ALA A 48 -8.06 12.06 -13.55
N PHE A 49 -6.76 11.88 -13.41
CA PHE A 49 -5.73 12.50 -14.22
C PHE A 49 -5.08 11.42 -15.09
N ALA A 50 -5.09 11.63 -16.40
CA ALA A 50 -4.42 10.78 -17.35
C ALA A 50 -3.62 11.63 -18.33
N TYR A 51 -2.48 11.11 -18.78
CA TYR A 51 -1.69 11.73 -19.83
C TYR A 51 -1.68 10.85 -21.08
N GLU A 52 -1.47 11.47 -22.23
CA GLU A 52 -1.34 10.78 -23.50
C GLU A 52 0.13 10.68 -23.94
N LEU A 53 0.55 9.49 -24.32
CA LEU A 53 1.84 9.22 -24.94
C LEU A 53 1.70 9.20 -26.48
N ASP A 54 2.77 9.60 -27.16
CA ASP A 54 2.86 9.57 -28.62
C ASP A 54 2.77 8.15 -29.19
N ARG A 55 3.23 7.15 -28.41
CA ARG A 55 3.16 5.71 -28.71
C ARG A 55 3.11 4.88 -27.43
N GLU A 56 2.87 3.57 -27.58
CA GLU A 56 3.09 2.61 -26.50
C GLU A 56 4.59 2.30 -26.39
N TYR A 57 5.18 2.49 -25.21
CA TYR A 57 6.60 2.23 -24.98
C TYR A 57 6.86 0.83 -24.41
N THR A 58 5.94 0.34 -23.57
CA THR A 58 6.03 -0.96 -22.89
C THR A 58 4.65 -1.60 -22.76
N GLU A 59 4.61 -2.88 -22.38
CA GLU A 59 3.35 -3.54 -22.02
C GLU A 59 2.67 -2.91 -20.79
N PHE A 60 3.34 -2.00 -20.05
CA PHE A 60 2.79 -1.28 -18.90
C PHE A 60 2.43 0.18 -19.22
N GLU A 61 2.74 0.67 -20.42
CA GLU A 61 2.56 2.06 -20.84
C GLU A 61 1.79 2.13 -22.16
N ALA A 62 0.46 2.11 -22.04
CA ALA A 62 -0.43 2.36 -23.16
C ALA A 62 -0.43 3.84 -23.57
N ARG A 63 -1.09 4.15 -24.68
CA ARG A 63 -1.19 5.54 -25.15
C ARG A 63 -1.90 6.46 -24.17
N ILE A 64 -2.87 5.97 -23.40
CA ILE A 64 -3.49 6.71 -22.30
C ILE A 64 -3.07 6.04 -20.99
N VAL A 65 -2.42 6.80 -20.12
CA VAL A 65 -1.98 6.34 -18.80
C VAL A 65 -2.67 7.16 -17.72
N ILE A 66 -3.45 6.49 -16.86
CA ILE A 66 -4.01 7.10 -15.65
C ILE A 66 -2.89 7.23 -14.63
N ALA A 67 -2.51 8.48 -14.31
CA ALA A 67 -1.41 8.79 -13.40
C ALA A 67 -1.87 9.05 -11.97
N ASP A 68 -3.07 9.57 -11.78
CA ASP A 68 -3.61 9.83 -10.45
C ASP A 68 -5.14 9.74 -10.48
N LEU A 69 -5.73 9.28 -9.39
CA LEU A 69 -7.17 9.35 -9.16
C LEU A 69 -7.45 9.40 -7.67
N ALA A 70 -8.60 9.97 -7.33
CA ALA A 70 -9.12 9.88 -5.97
C ALA A 70 -10.64 9.77 -5.98
N TYR A 71 -11.16 9.00 -5.04
CA TYR A 71 -12.60 8.85 -4.81
C TYR A 71 -12.89 8.42 -3.35
N PRO A 72 -14.04 8.79 -2.76
CA PRO A 72 -14.50 8.32 -1.45
C PRO A 72 -14.69 6.82 -1.41
N ARG A 73 -14.30 6.19 -0.29
CA ARG A 73 -14.30 4.73 -0.12
C ARG A 73 -15.70 4.13 -0.25
N ASP A 74 -16.69 4.86 0.22
CA ASP A 74 -18.10 4.51 0.24
C ASP A 74 -18.81 4.78 -1.11
N LYS A 75 -18.09 5.30 -2.12
CA LYS A 75 -18.65 5.66 -3.43
C LYS A 75 -17.91 5.00 -4.60
N PRO A 76 -17.96 3.65 -4.73
CA PRO A 76 -17.26 2.93 -5.80
C PRO A 76 -17.75 3.29 -7.22
N HIS A 77 -18.98 3.79 -7.36
CA HIS A 77 -19.50 4.25 -8.66
C HIS A 77 -18.72 5.43 -9.26
N VAL A 78 -17.98 6.18 -8.43
CA VAL A 78 -17.15 7.30 -8.89
C VAL A 78 -15.99 6.79 -9.74
N ILE A 79 -15.20 5.84 -9.22
CA ILE A 79 -14.07 5.25 -9.97
C ILE A 79 -14.57 4.48 -11.20
N GLN A 80 -15.70 3.79 -11.10
CA GLN A 80 -16.36 3.13 -12.23
C GLN A 80 -16.64 4.12 -13.37
N THR A 81 -17.24 5.26 -13.05
CA THR A 81 -17.58 6.28 -14.04
C THR A 81 -16.32 6.91 -14.66
N LEU A 82 -15.34 7.27 -13.83
CA LEU A 82 -14.09 7.88 -14.29
C LEU A 82 -13.34 6.95 -15.27
N VAL A 83 -13.19 5.68 -14.90
CA VAL A 83 -12.49 4.68 -15.72
C VAL A 83 -13.27 4.35 -16.99
N ALA A 84 -14.60 4.19 -16.91
CA ALA A 84 -15.43 3.96 -18.10
C ALA A 84 -15.35 5.14 -19.09
N ASN A 85 -15.31 6.38 -18.59
CA ASN A 85 -15.16 7.56 -19.43
C ASN A 85 -13.80 7.59 -20.16
N LEU A 86 -12.71 7.34 -19.43
CA LEU A 86 -11.36 7.24 -19.99
C LEU A 86 -11.25 6.11 -21.03
N ASN A 87 -11.88 4.96 -20.77
CA ASN A 87 -11.94 3.86 -21.73
C ASN A 87 -12.73 4.24 -23.00
N ASN A 88 -13.85 4.96 -22.86
CA ASN A 88 -14.61 5.46 -24.02
C ASN A 88 -13.81 6.47 -24.85
N ILE A 89 -12.95 7.28 -24.22
CA ILE A 89 -12.05 8.20 -24.92
C ILE A 89 -11.00 7.42 -25.70
N ALA A 90 -10.36 6.44 -25.06
CA ALA A 90 -9.40 5.55 -25.72
C ALA A 90 -10.03 4.87 -26.93
N SER A 91 -11.24 4.32 -26.77
CA SER A 91 -11.99 3.67 -27.83
C SER A 91 -12.30 4.61 -29.00
N ARG A 92 -12.79 5.84 -28.73
CA ARG A 92 -13.03 6.85 -29.78
C ARG A 92 -11.77 7.26 -30.55
N LYS A 93 -10.61 7.22 -29.89
CA LYS A 93 -9.30 7.48 -30.51
C LYS A 93 -8.72 6.25 -31.22
N GLY A 94 -9.38 5.10 -31.16
CA GLY A 94 -8.89 3.84 -31.73
C GLY A 94 -7.74 3.21 -30.93
N TYR A 95 -7.58 3.57 -29.65
CA TYR A 95 -6.57 2.97 -28.78
C TYR A 95 -7.09 1.65 -28.20
N PRO A 96 -6.30 0.57 -28.23
CA PRO A 96 -6.76 -0.76 -27.85
C PRO A 96 -6.93 -0.93 -26.34
N ARG A 97 -6.25 -0.09 -25.54
CA ARG A 97 -6.21 -0.20 -24.07
C ARG A 97 -5.85 1.13 -23.43
N ILE A 98 -6.15 1.23 -22.14
CA ILE A 98 -5.58 2.22 -21.23
C ILE A 98 -4.74 1.46 -20.20
N THR A 99 -3.69 2.10 -19.68
CA THR A 99 -3.01 1.59 -18.49
C THR A 99 -3.30 2.51 -17.32
N ALA A 100 -3.41 1.89 -16.17
CA ALA A 100 -3.61 2.60 -14.94
C ALA A 100 -2.73 1.94 -13.91
N ARG A 101 -2.27 2.76 -13.00
CA ARG A 101 -1.43 2.27 -11.95
C ARG A 101 -2.13 2.62 -10.63
N PHE A 102 -2.68 1.60 -9.98
CA PHE A 102 -3.40 1.68 -8.71
C PHE A 102 -2.80 0.76 -7.65
N PRO A 103 -2.92 1.11 -6.35
CA PRO A 103 -2.73 0.15 -5.29
C PRO A 103 -3.49 -1.16 -5.57
N PHE A 104 -2.90 -2.30 -5.20
CA PHE A 104 -3.57 -3.62 -5.23
C PHE A 104 -4.65 -3.69 -4.14
N ASP A 105 -5.71 -2.91 -4.32
CA ASP A 105 -6.84 -2.77 -3.42
C ASP A 105 -8.01 -3.62 -3.93
N PRO A 106 -8.45 -4.64 -3.16
CA PRO A 106 -9.62 -5.42 -3.52
C PRO A 106 -10.89 -4.59 -3.78
N GLN A 107 -11.03 -3.41 -3.17
CA GLN A 107 -12.18 -2.53 -3.41
C GLN A 107 -12.12 -1.88 -4.81
N ILE A 108 -10.93 -1.49 -5.27
CA ILE A 108 -10.74 -0.99 -6.64
C ILE A 108 -11.01 -2.12 -7.63
N LEU A 109 -10.42 -3.30 -7.42
CA LEU A 109 -10.63 -4.46 -8.28
C LEU A 109 -12.10 -4.85 -8.37
N ARG A 110 -12.82 -4.81 -7.24
CA ARG A 110 -14.25 -5.08 -7.21
C ARG A 110 -15.04 -4.04 -7.99
N ALA A 111 -14.75 -2.75 -7.78
CA ALA A 111 -15.42 -1.68 -8.50
C ALA A 111 -15.23 -1.81 -10.03
N LEU A 112 -14.01 -2.15 -10.48
CA LEU A 112 -13.70 -2.38 -11.90
C LEU A 112 -14.37 -3.65 -12.46
N ALA A 113 -14.53 -4.71 -11.66
CA ALA A 113 -15.22 -5.93 -12.08
C ALA A 113 -16.73 -5.73 -12.31
N ASP A 114 -17.33 -4.69 -11.72
CA ASP A 114 -18.75 -4.40 -11.85
C ASP A 114 -19.07 -3.52 -13.10
N ILE A 115 -18.06 -3.10 -13.89
CA ILE A 115 -18.26 -2.39 -15.16
C ILE A 115 -17.91 -3.29 -16.36
N PRO A 116 -18.54 -3.09 -17.54
CA PRO A 116 -18.36 -3.95 -18.72
C PRO A 116 -17.05 -3.65 -19.47
N ILE A 117 -15.91 -3.65 -18.75
CA ILE A 117 -14.57 -3.55 -19.33
C ILE A 117 -13.77 -4.80 -18.98
N HIS A 118 -12.96 -5.27 -19.92
CA HIS A 118 -11.95 -6.27 -19.62
C HIS A 118 -10.73 -5.56 -19.01
N PHE A 119 -10.20 -6.10 -17.91
CA PHE A 119 -8.96 -5.60 -17.31
C PHE A 119 -8.06 -6.75 -16.89
N GLN A 120 -6.76 -6.47 -16.86
CA GLN A 120 -5.72 -7.36 -16.37
C GLN A 120 -4.96 -6.66 -15.24
N VAL A 121 -4.67 -7.40 -14.18
CA VAL A 121 -3.92 -6.94 -13.03
C VAL A 121 -2.49 -7.46 -13.15
N ASN A 122 -1.51 -6.56 -13.20
CA ASN A 122 -0.10 -6.91 -13.38
C ASN A 122 0.71 -6.45 -12.18
N GLU A 123 1.18 -7.40 -11.38
CA GLU A 123 2.08 -7.14 -10.26
C GLU A 123 3.53 -7.34 -10.71
N THR A 124 4.35 -6.30 -10.60
CA THR A 124 5.75 -6.33 -11.03
C THR A 124 6.68 -5.94 -9.88
N TYR A 125 7.67 -6.78 -9.63
CA TYR A 125 8.71 -6.57 -8.62
C TYR A 125 10.03 -6.30 -9.35
N GLY A 126 10.42 -5.02 -9.44
CA GLY A 126 11.74 -4.62 -9.99
C GLY A 126 11.74 -3.94 -11.37
N SER A 127 10.99 -2.86 -11.55
CA SER A 127 11.16 -1.97 -12.71
C SER A 127 12.19 -0.85 -12.43
N VAL A 128 12.68 -0.20 -13.50
CA VAL A 128 13.64 0.94 -13.48
C VAL A 128 13.19 2.11 -12.57
N ALA A 129 11.93 2.11 -12.15
CA ALA A 129 11.35 3.19 -11.37
C ALA A 129 10.71 2.76 -10.03
N ALA A 130 10.92 1.52 -9.58
CA ALA A 130 10.45 1.08 -8.27
C ALA A 130 11.13 1.83 -7.10
N ASN A 131 10.45 1.94 -5.96
CA ASN A 131 11.07 2.46 -4.75
C ASN A 131 12.13 1.47 -4.24
N MET A 132 13.38 1.91 -4.18
CA MET A 132 14.42 1.22 -3.43
C MET A 132 14.33 1.68 -1.97
N LEU A 133 13.94 0.77 -1.08
CA LEU A 133 13.84 1.03 0.34
C LEU A 133 14.90 0.19 1.08
N GLN A 134 15.40 0.73 2.18
CA GLN A 134 16.41 0.09 3.01
C GLN A 134 16.14 0.40 4.49
N ILE A 135 16.26 -0.61 5.34
CA ILE A 135 16.21 -0.43 6.79
C ILE A 135 17.58 0.10 7.24
N VAL A 136 17.66 1.37 7.60
CA VAL A 136 18.92 1.99 8.06
C VAL A 136 19.25 1.61 9.51
N ASN A 137 18.23 1.51 10.36
CA ASN A 137 18.34 1.15 11.77
C ASN A 137 17.05 0.43 12.19
N LEU A 138 17.15 -0.86 12.52
CA LEU A 138 15.99 -1.69 12.82
C LEU A 138 15.32 -1.28 14.13
N ASN A 139 16.11 -0.99 15.17
CA ASN A 139 15.58 -0.60 16.48
C ASN A 139 14.75 0.69 16.40
N SER A 140 15.27 1.73 15.73
CA SER A 140 14.56 3.00 15.53
C SER A 140 13.31 2.84 14.65
N LEU A 141 13.35 1.93 13.67
CA LEU A 141 12.18 1.59 12.86
C LEU A 141 11.08 0.99 13.74
N LEU A 142 11.40 -0.04 14.53
CA LEU A 142 10.43 -0.71 15.40
C LEU A 142 9.90 0.21 16.49
N GLU A 143 10.73 1.09 17.04
CA GLU A 143 10.30 2.14 17.98
C GLU A 143 9.26 3.07 17.35
N LYS A 144 9.48 3.53 16.11
CA LYS A 144 8.52 4.38 15.38
C LYS A 144 7.23 3.65 15.03
N LEU A 145 7.28 2.33 14.85
CA LEU A 145 6.10 1.50 14.60
C LEU A 145 5.35 1.14 15.88
N ALA A 146 5.94 1.34 17.07
CA ALA A 146 5.40 0.85 18.34
C ALA A 146 3.94 1.23 18.56
N ALA A 147 3.55 2.49 18.37
CA ALA A 147 2.17 2.94 18.56
C ALA A 147 1.17 2.22 17.63
N GLU A 148 1.57 1.96 16.38
CA GLU A 148 0.74 1.19 15.46
C GLU A 148 0.68 -0.28 15.87
N LEU A 149 1.80 -0.88 16.26
CA LEU A 149 1.87 -2.26 16.74
C LEU A 149 1.06 -2.45 18.04
N GLU A 150 1.04 -1.48 18.95
CA GLU A 150 0.20 -1.46 20.16
C GLU A 150 -1.29 -1.44 19.80
N THR A 151 -1.67 -0.64 18.81
CA THR A 151 -3.05 -0.59 18.30
C THR A 151 -3.46 -1.95 17.70
N ARG A 152 -2.56 -2.58 16.94
CA ARG A 152 -2.76 -3.92 16.37
C ARG A 152 -2.84 -5.00 17.46
N LEU A 153 -1.99 -4.92 18.50
CA LEU A 153 -1.99 -5.80 19.67
C LEU A 153 -3.33 -5.72 20.42
N ALA A 154 -3.84 -4.52 20.67
CA ALA A 154 -5.11 -4.30 21.36
C ALA A 154 -6.31 -4.92 20.62
N ALA A 155 -6.26 -4.94 19.28
CA ALA A 155 -7.27 -5.56 18.42
C ALA A 155 -7.04 -7.06 18.18
N SER A 156 -5.95 -7.64 18.69
CA SER A 156 -5.59 -9.04 18.46
C SER A 156 -6.34 -10.00 19.39
N ALA A 157 -6.18 -11.31 19.17
CA ALA A 157 -6.65 -12.34 20.09
C ALA A 157 -5.77 -12.48 21.36
N ALA A 158 -4.66 -11.74 21.45
CA ALA A 158 -3.69 -11.80 22.54
C ALA A 158 -3.35 -10.41 23.11
N PRO A 159 -4.32 -9.55 23.47
CA PRO A 159 -4.05 -8.17 23.91
C PRO A 159 -3.26 -8.10 25.23
N GLY A 160 -3.34 -9.15 26.06
CA GLY A 160 -2.57 -9.29 27.31
C GLY A 160 -1.25 -10.03 27.16
N PHE A 161 -0.75 -10.23 25.93
CA PHE A 161 0.53 -10.89 25.72
C PHE A 161 1.64 -10.18 26.49
N ARG A 162 2.53 -10.98 27.09
CA ARG A 162 3.73 -10.50 27.78
C ARG A 162 4.92 -11.33 27.30
N GLY A 163 5.98 -10.65 26.90
CA GLY A 163 7.21 -11.31 26.49
C GLY A 163 8.11 -10.41 25.65
N ARG A 164 9.30 -10.93 25.35
CA ARG A 164 10.34 -10.26 24.57
C ARG A 164 10.56 -10.99 23.25
N ILE A 165 10.48 -10.23 22.16
CA ILE A 165 10.68 -10.74 20.80
C ILE A 165 11.91 -10.02 20.23
N GLU A 166 12.92 -10.80 19.84
CA GLU A 166 14.09 -10.33 19.11
C GLU A 166 13.92 -10.64 17.63
N ILE A 167 14.18 -9.63 16.80
CA ILE A 167 14.12 -9.69 15.35
C ILE A 167 15.53 -9.41 14.83
N ASP A 168 16.06 -10.39 14.12
CA ASP A 168 17.36 -10.33 13.46
C ASP A 168 17.14 -10.17 11.95
N ILE A 169 17.76 -9.14 11.39
CA ILE A 169 18.01 -9.03 9.94
C ILE A 169 19.51 -9.24 9.69
N GLU A 170 19.94 -9.38 8.45
CA GLU A 170 21.31 -9.78 8.10
C GLU A 170 22.39 -8.85 8.70
N LYS A 171 22.08 -7.56 8.85
CA LYS A 171 23.03 -6.52 9.28
C LYS A 171 22.72 -5.90 10.64
N ASP A 172 21.59 -6.21 11.25
CA ASP A 172 21.10 -5.52 12.46
C ASP A 172 20.17 -6.43 13.27
N SER A 173 20.03 -6.15 14.57
CA SER A 173 19.15 -6.89 15.47
C SER A 173 18.47 -5.92 16.44
N ALA A 174 17.20 -6.16 16.71
CA ALA A 174 16.43 -5.34 17.64
C ALA A 174 15.46 -6.20 18.44
N ALA A 175 15.28 -5.87 19.71
CA ALA A 175 14.30 -6.53 20.57
C ALA A 175 13.17 -5.58 20.96
N LEU A 176 11.97 -6.16 21.07
CA LEU A 176 10.78 -5.52 21.57
C LEU A 176 10.32 -6.25 22.83
N GLU A 177 10.07 -5.49 23.89
CA GLU A 177 9.34 -5.97 25.05
C GLU A 177 7.86 -5.59 24.91
N ILE A 178 7.00 -6.59 25.05
CA ILE A 178 5.55 -6.44 25.07
C ILE A 178 5.09 -6.67 26.50
N ALA A 179 4.48 -5.67 27.11
CA ALA A 179 3.91 -5.77 28.44
C ALA A 179 2.79 -4.74 28.62
N ASP A 180 1.70 -5.13 29.28
CA ASP A 180 0.58 -4.24 29.62
C ASP A 180 0.00 -3.49 28.41
N GLY A 181 -0.07 -4.17 27.26
CA GLY A 181 -0.55 -3.59 26.00
C GLY A 181 0.41 -2.57 25.38
N ARG A 182 1.62 -2.42 25.92
CA ARG A 182 2.67 -1.54 25.42
C ARG A 182 3.78 -2.32 24.74
N ILE A 183 4.41 -1.70 23.76
CA ILE A 183 5.53 -2.24 23.00
C ILE A 183 6.67 -1.24 23.10
N LYS A 184 7.83 -1.68 23.59
CA LYS A 184 9.01 -0.82 23.75
C LYS A 184 10.26 -1.50 23.23
N PRO A 185 11.25 -0.72 22.73
CA PRO A 185 12.59 -1.23 22.52
C PRO A 185 13.15 -1.88 23.78
N ALA A 186 13.84 -3.00 23.62
CA ALA A 186 14.49 -3.75 24.67
C ALA A 186 15.91 -4.16 24.25
N GLU A 187 16.72 -4.58 25.22
CA GLU A 187 18.00 -5.21 24.93
C GLU A 187 17.80 -6.59 24.29
N THR A 188 18.67 -6.96 23.35
CA THR A 188 18.65 -8.23 22.61
C THR A 188 19.04 -9.45 23.46
N ALA A 189 19.37 -9.25 24.73
CA ALA A 189 19.57 -10.35 25.67
C ALA A 189 18.24 -10.95 26.15
N ASN A 190 18.20 -12.27 26.35
CA ASN A 190 17.10 -13.00 26.99
C ASN A 190 15.72 -12.86 26.30
N ALA A 191 15.68 -12.90 24.97
CA ALA A 191 14.42 -12.93 24.24
C ALA A 191 13.66 -14.26 24.45
N ASP A 192 12.35 -14.18 24.64
CA ASP A 192 11.46 -15.35 24.69
C ASP A 192 11.27 -15.98 23.31
N LEU A 193 11.37 -15.15 22.27
CA LEU A 193 11.33 -15.56 20.87
C LEU A 193 12.41 -14.81 20.08
N ARG A 194 13.11 -15.53 19.20
CA ARG A 194 14.03 -14.98 18.21
C ARG A 194 13.54 -15.28 16.81
N LEU A 195 13.50 -14.27 15.95
CA LEU A 195 13.10 -14.38 14.56
C LEU A 195 14.22 -13.86 13.67
N ALA A 196 14.83 -14.74 12.88
CA ALA A 196 15.68 -14.33 11.77
C ALA A 196 14.80 -14.10 10.53
N ILE A 197 14.72 -12.85 10.07
CA ILE A 197 13.91 -12.44 8.92
C ILE A 197 14.85 -11.69 7.96
N PRO A 198 14.97 -12.08 6.68
CA PRO A 198 15.79 -11.32 5.75
C PRO A 198 15.24 -9.89 5.57
N GLU A 199 16.12 -8.90 5.34
CA GLU A 199 15.78 -7.47 5.33
C GLU A 199 14.67 -7.16 4.32
N PHE A 200 14.69 -7.85 3.17
CA PHE A 200 13.70 -7.70 2.11
C PHE A 200 12.29 -8.06 2.61
N GLU A 201 12.11 -9.22 3.20
CA GLU A 201 10.83 -9.69 3.76
C GLU A 201 10.39 -8.84 4.96
N MET A 202 11.31 -8.43 5.82
CA MET A 202 11.00 -7.54 6.96
C MET A 202 10.44 -6.21 6.47
N MET A 203 11.04 -5.64 5.42
CA MET A 203 10.55 -4.42 4.78
C MET A 203 9.18 -4.61 4.11
N GLN A 204 8.97 -5.74 3.42
CA GLN A 204 7.65 -6.09 2.88
C GLN A 204 6.58 -6.16 3.98
N MET A 205 6.90 -6.75 5.14
CA MET A 205 5.99 -6.83 6.28
C MET A 205 5.68 -5.49 6.93
N VAL A 206 6.70 -4.64 7.11
CA VAL A 206 6.51 -3.29 7.66
C VAL A 206 5.55 -2.48 6.79
N LEU A 207 5.68 -2.60 5.47
CA LEU A 207 4.80 -1.93 4.52
C LEU A 207 3.43 -2.59 4.39
N GLY A 208 3.26 -3.82 4.86
CA GLY A 208 2.03 -4.61 4.72
C GLY A 208 1.89 -5.33 3.39
N MET A 209 2.96 -5.42 2.58
CA MET A 209 2.99 -6.18 1.31
C MET A 209 3.04 -7.70 1.56
N LEU A 210 3.62 -8.12 2.68
CA LEU A 210 3.72 -9.50 3.12
C LEU A 210 3.17 -9.62 4.53
N SER A 211 2.26 -10.56 4.78
CA SER A 211 1.82 -10.89 6.13
C SER A 211 2.80 -11.84 6.81
N PHE A 212 2.80 -11.88 8.14
CA PHE A 212 3.59 -12.90 8.86
C PHE A 212 3.16 -14.34 8.51
N ALA A 213 1.88 -14.56 8.22
CA ALA A 213 1.38 -15.86 7.80
C ALA A 213 2.01 -16.32 6.46
N GLU A 214 2.11 -15.41 5.48
CA GLU A 214 2.80 -15.68 4.21
C GLU A 214 4.31 -15.85 4.42
N LEU A 215 4.92 -15.06 5.30
CA LEU A 215 6.34 -15.19 5.65
C LEU A 215 6.68 -16.60 6.16
N LEU A 216 5.83 -17.19 7.01
CA LEU A 216 6.08 -18.52 7.57
C LEU A 216 6.16 -19.64 6.53
N GLU A 217 5.58 -19.43 5.35
CA GLU A 217 5.60 -20.41 4.26
C GLU A 217 6.88 -20.32 3.42
N ILE A 218 7.63 -19.21 3.52
CA ILE A 218 8.88 -19.01 2.77
C ILE A 218 10.14 -19.05 3.66
N LEU A 219 10.01 -18.80 4.97
CA LEU A 219 11.15 -18.84 5.88
C LEU A 219 11.77 -20.23 5.99
N THR A 220 13.08 -20.29 5.80
CA THR A 220 13.87 -21.51 5.93
C THR A 220 15.14 -21.23 6.76
N PRO A 221 15.32 -21.88 7.93
CA PRO A 221 14.40 -22.83 8.57
C PRO A 221 13.14 -22.13 9.11
N ARG A 222 12.02 -22.86 9.14
CA ARG A 222 10.77 -22.35 9.73
C ARG A 222 10.96 -22.20 11.25
N PRO A 223 10.59 -21.05 11.85
CA PRO A 223 10.69 -20.87 13.29
C PRO A 223 9.66 -21.75 14.02
N THR A 224 10.06 -22.29 15.17
CA THR A 224 9.14 -23.01 16.07
C THR A 224 8.34 -22.00 16.88
N LEU A 225 7.04 -21.93 16.65
CA LEU A 225 6.15 -20.97 17.31
C LEU A 225 5.04 -21.69 18.07
N THR A 226 4.67 -21.15 19.24
CA THR A 226 3.42 -21.55 19.87
C THR A 226 2.23 -20.98 19.08
N PRO A 227 1.03 -21.57 19.17
CA PRO A 227 -0.16 -21.00 18.53
C PRO A 227 -0.45 -19.55 18.94
N GLN A 228 -0.18 -19.21 20.21
CA GLN A 228 -0.35 -17.86 20.73
C GLN A 228 0.63 -16.88 20.07
N THR A 229 1.91 -17.24 19.96
CA THR A 229 2.95 -16.40 19.37
C THR A 229 2.73 -16.22 17.86
N ALA A 230 2.32 -17.28 17.15
CA ALA A 230 1.97 -17.17 15.74
C ALA A 230 0.77 -16.24 15.52
N SER A 231 -0.29 -16.37 16.33
CA SER A 231 -1.46 -15.49 16.27
C SER A 231 -1.10 -14.03 16.55
N LEU A 232 -0.25 -13.77 17.54
CA LEU A 232 0.27 -12.45 17.84
C LEU A 232 1.00 -11.85 16.64
N LEU A 233 1.98 -12.56 16.07
CA LEU A 233 2.79 -12.04 14.97
C LEU A 233 1.97 -11.78 13.70
N CYS A 234 0.98 -12.64 13.41
CA CYS A 234 0.00 -12.40 12.34
C CYS A 234 -0.83 -11.13 12.57
N ALA A 235 -1.18 -10.83 13.83
CA ALA A 235 -1.90 -9.59 14.17
C ALA A 235 -0.99 -8.36 14.09
N LEU A 236 0.27 -8.48 14.52
CA LEU A 236 1.25 -7.39 14.50
C LEU A 236 1.67 -7.04 13.07
N PHE A 237 1.77 -7.99 12.15
CA PHE A 237 2.19 -7.78 10.76
C PHE A 237 1.20 -8.40 9.76
N PRO A 238 0.00 -7.79 9.61
CA PRO A 238 -0.98 -8.25 8.64
C PRO A 238 -0.66 -7.72 7.24
N ARG A 239 -1.22 -8.36 6.21
CA ARG A 239 -1.27 -7.77 4.87
C ARG A 239 -2.18 -6.54 4.90
N LYS A 240 -1.74 -5.44 4.30
CA LYS A 240 -2.50 -4.19 4.15
C LYS A 240 -2.41 -3.70 2.72
N PRO A 241 -3.42 -2.96 2.21
CA PRO A 241 -3.27 -2.23 0.96
C PRO A 241 -2.11 -1.24 1.07
N VAL A 242 -1.19 -1.29 0.10
CA VAL A 242 0.04 -0.50 0.07
C VAL A 242 0.01 0.47 -1.10
N TRP A 243 0.53 1.66 -0.87
CA TRP A 243 0.85 2.66 -1.86
C TRP A 243 2.33 2.51 -2.23
N SER A 244 2.64 1.84 -3.33
CA SER A 244 4.02 1.65 -3.78
C SER A 244 4.59 2.91 -4.48
N GLY A 245 4.73 4.03 -3.78
CA GLY A 245 5.46 5.23 -4.26
C GLY A 245 4.73 6.04 -5.35
N ASN A 246 5.48 6.59 -6.32
CA ASN A 246 4.92 7.22 -7.53
C ASN A 246 4.11 6.24 -8.41
N TRP A 247 3.88 5.03 -7.88
CA TRP A 247 3.31 3.86 -8.49
C TRP A 247 2.30 3.25 -7.49
N GLY A 248 1.11 3.86 -7.39
CA GLY A 248 -0.04 2.98 -7.65
C GLY A 248 0.25 2.33 -8.99
#